data_AF-A0A661FFR8-F1
#
_entry.id   AF-A0A661FFR8-F1
#
_cell.length_a   1.000
_cell.length_b   1.000
_cell.length_c   1.000
_cell.angle_alpha   90.00
_cell.angle_beta   90.00
_cell.angle_gamma   90.00
#
_symmetry.space_group_name_H-M   'P 1'
#
loop_
_entity.id
_entity.type
_entity.pdbx_description
1 polymer ?
#
loop_
_entity_poly.entity_id
_entity_poly.type
_entity_poly.pdbx_seq_one_letter_code
_entity_poly.pdbx_strand_id
1 'polypeptide(L)' 'MRMERFTILISPHVNKDARDQYEIRTHKRLMDIVDPTDKTVDALMKLELPAGVDVQIKLN' A
#
# COMPACT_ATOMS: atom_id res chain seq x y z
N MET A 1 0.35 -3.46 8.93
CA MET A 1 -0.81 -3.30 8.03
C MET A 1 -1.67 -2.17 8.57
N ARG A 2 -2.07 -1.21 7.72
CA ARG A 2 -2.92 -0.08 8.12
C ARG A 2 -4.27 -0.22 7.44
N MET A 3 -5.34 -0.02 8.20
CA MET A 3 -6.72 -0.02 7.70
C MET A 3 -7.36 1.32 8.06
N GLU A 4 -7.67 2.10 7.03
CA GLU A 4 -8.37 3.38 7.18
C GLU A 4 -9.83 3.17 6.85
N ARG A 5 -10.72 3.57 7.75
CA ARG A 5 -12.17 3.43 7.59
C ARG A 5 -12.79 4.80 7.41
N PHE A 6 -13.64 4.93 6.40
CA PHE A 6 -14.36 6.14 6.09
C PHE A 6 -15.85 5.83 6.11
N THR A 7 -16.62 6.66 6.81
CA THR A 7 -18.07 6.55 6.84
C THR A 7 -18.67 7.83 6.31
N ILE A 8 -19.44 7.72 5.23
CA ILE A 8 -19.99 8.85 4.50
C ILE A 8 -21.52 8.73 4.51
N LEU A 9 -22.21 9.87 4.58
CA LEU A 9 -23.66 9.91 4.38
C LEU A 9 -23.95 9.79 2.89
N ILE A 10 -24.81 8.84 2.52
CA ILE A 10 -25.20 8.61 1.13
C ILE A 10 -26.15 9.72 0.66
N SER A 11 -26.96 10.25 1.57
CA SER A 11 -27.96 11.26 1.25
C SER A 11 -27.39 12.68 1.38
N PRO A 12 -27.70 13.58 0.42
CA PRO A 12 -27.32 14.99 0.52
C PRO A 12 -28.10 15.76 1.60
N HIS A 13 -29.24 15.25 2.09
CA HIS A 13 -30.05 15.95 3.09
C HIS A 13 -30.80 14.99 4.04
N VAL A 14 -30.79 15.30 5.34
CA VAL A 14 -31.61 14.74 6.44
C VAL A 14 -31.39 13.25 6.79
N ASN A 15 -31.14 12.34 5.85
CA ASN A 15 -31.05 10.91 6.16
C ASN A 15 -29.70 10.53 6.81
N LYS A 16 -29.67 10.54 8.15
CA LYS A 16 -28.48 10.26 8.97
C LYS A 16 -28.12 8.77 9.11
N ASP A 17 -29.10 7.89 8.90
CA ASP A 17 -28.96 6.44 9.06
C ASP A 17 -28.49 5.75 7.78
N ALA A 18 -28.65 6.40 6.62
CA ALA A 18 -28.09 5.95 5.35
C ALA A 18 -26.58 6.28 5.28
N ARG A 19 -25.75 5.33 5.70
CA ARG A 19 -24.28 5.44 5.73
C ARG A 19 -23.62 4.38 4.87
N ASP A 20 -22.67 4.80 4.06
CA ASP A 20 -21.73 3.90 3.41
C ASP A 20 -20.44 3.83 4.22
N GLN A 21 -19.92 2.62 4.37
CA GLN A 21 -18.66 2.35 5.03
C GLN A 21 -17.65 1.83 4.01
N TYR A 22 -16.60 2.61 3.79
CA TYR A 22 -15.49 2.25 2.91
C TYR A 22 -14.24 2.03 3.74
N GLU A 23 -13.31 1.24 3.21
CA GLU A 23 -11.98 1.10 3.79
C GLU A 23 -10.88 1.11 2.74
N ILE A 24 -9.75 1.70 3.11
CA ILE A 24 -8.50 1.62 2.35
C ILE A 24 -7.53 0.79 3.18
N ARG A 25 -7.09 -0.34 2.62
CA ARG A 25 -6.13 -1.25 3.26
C ARG A 25 -4.75 -1.08 2.64
N THR A 26 -3.81 -0.58 3.43
CA THR A 26 -2.40 -0.49 3.04
C THR A 26 -1.62 -1.65 3.65
N HIS A 27 -1.16 -2.56 2.79
CA HIS A 27 -0.32 -3.69 3.16
C HIS A 27 1.15 -3.31 3.02
N LYS A 28 1.90 -3.33 4.13
CA LYS A 28 3.35 -3.12 4.12
C LYS A 28 4.02 -4.49 4.22
N ARG A 29 4.94 -4.78 3.31
CA ARG A 29 5.82 -5.96 3.35
C ARG A 29 7.25 -5.47 3.59
N LEU A 30 7.99 -6.17 4.43
CA LEU A 30 9.40 -5.91 4.67
C LEU A 30 10.18 -7.12 4.20
N MET A 31 11.19 -6.88 3.36
CA MET A 31 12.10 -7.89 2.86
C MET A 31 13.51 -7.38 3.14
N ASP A 32 14.30 -8.19 3.84
CA ASP A 32 15.68 -7.88 4.21
C ASP A 32 16.63 -8.82 3.45
N ILE A 33 17.72 -8.26 2.92
CA ILE A 33 18.70 -8.98 2.11
C ILE A 33 20.04 -8.91 2.84
N VAL A 34 20.43 -10.03 3.45
CA VAL A 34 21.59 -10.12 4.35
C VAL A 34 22.94 -9.97 3.62
N ASP A 35 22.99 -10.32 2.32
CA ASP A 35 24.20 -10.19 1.49
C ASP A 35 23.84 -9.71 0.06
N PRO A 36 23.81 -8.39 -0.18
CA PRO A 36 23.57 -7.87 -1.52
C PRO A 36 24.82 -8.06 -2.39
N THR A 37 24.76 -8.96 -3.38
CA THR A 37 25.73 -8.95 -4.49
C THR A 37 25.35 -7.86 -5.51
N ASP A 38 26.32 -7.30 -6.22
CA ASP A 38 26.07 -6.26 -7.25
C ASP A 38 25.05 -6.74 -8.30
N LYS A 39 25.09 -8.04 -8.64
CA LYS A 39 24.14 -8.68 -9.55
C LYS A 39 22.71 -8.69 -9.01
N THR A 40 22.53 -8.87 -7.71
CA THR A 40 21.20 -8.87 -7.07
C THR A 40 20.60 -7.48 -6.96
N VAL A 41 21.40 -6.43 -6.79
CA VAL A 41 20.91 -5.03 -6.83
C VAL A 41 20.38 -4.68 -8.22
N ASP A 42 21.15 -5.04 -9.24
CA ASP A 42 20.81 -4.80 -10.65
C ASP A 42 19.54 -5.56 -11.09
N ALA A 43 19.36 -6.78 -10.56
CA ALA A 43 18.17 -7.59 -10.80
C ALA A 43 16.91 -7.01 -10.15
N LEU A 44 17.02 -6.41 -8.95
CA LEU A 44 15.89 -5.78 -8.26
C LEU A 44 15.45 -4.47 -8.94
N MET A 45 16.38 -3.71 -9.52
CA MET A 45 16.04 -2.51 -10.30
C MET A 45 15.39 -2.83 -11.65
N LYS A 46 15.75 -3.96 -12.27
CA LYS A 46 15.18 -4.43 -13.54
C LYS A 46 13.86 -5.19 -13.39
N LEU A 47 13.47 -5.53 -12.16
CA LEU A 47 12.25 -6.30 -11.95
C LEU A 47 11.03 -5.44 -12.31
N GLU A 48 10.21 -5.92 -13.25
CA GLU A 48 8.95 -5.27 -13.58
C GLU A 48 7.95 -5.52 -12.45
N LEU A 49 7.83 -4.53 -11.58
CA LEU A 49 6.82 -4.51 -10.52
C LEU A 49 5.47 -4.11 -11.14
N PRO A 50 4.36 -4.72 -10.70
CA PRO A 50 3.04 -4.34 -11.18
C PRO A 50 2.72 -2.89 -10.80
N ALA A 51 2.11 -2.16 -11.73
CA ALA A 51 1.66 -0.79 -11.49
C ALA A 51 0.67 -0.76 -10.32
N GLY A 52 1.08 -0.17 -9.20
CA GLY A 52 0.28 -0.11 -7.95
C GLY A 52 1.01 -0.57 -6.69
N VAL A 53 2.25 -1.07 -6.81
CA VAL A 53 3.11 -1.38 -5.65
C VAL A 53 4.15 -0.27 -5.48
N ASP A 54 4.14 0.37 -4.30
CA ASP A 54 5.20 1.31 -3.90
C ASP A 54 6.35 0.53 -3.25
N VAL A 55 7.58 0.77 -3.70
CA VAL A 55 8.80 0.12 -3.19
C VAL A 55 9.77 1.19 -2.71
N GLN A 56 10.19 1.07 -1.45
CA GLN A 56 11.21 1.94 -0.84
C GLN A 56 12.44 1.11 -0.54
N ILE A 57 13.56 1.46 -1.17
CA ILE A 57 14.87 0.82 -0.93
C ILE A 57 15.67 1.74 -0.01
N LYS A 58 16.16 1.20 1.11
CA LYS A 58 17.13 1.87 1.98
C LYS A 58 18.41 1.05 1.98
N LEU A 59 19.54 1.67 1.63
CA LEU A 59 20.86 1.10 1.89
C LEU A 59 21.35 1.65 3.23
N ASN A 60 21.84 0.77 4.11
CA ASN A 60 22.57 1.14 5.32
C ASN A 60 24.07 1.12 5.07
#